data_AF-A0A9W8U0P2-F1
#
_entry.id   AF-A0A9W8U0P2-F1
#
_cell.length_a   1.000
_cell.length_b   1.000
_cell.length_c   1.000
_cell.angle_alpha   90.00
_cell.angle_beta   90.00
_cell.angle_gamma   90.00
#
_symmetry.space_group_name_H-M   'P 1'
#
loop_
_entity.id
_entity.type
_entity.pdbx_description
1 polymer ?
#
loop_
_entity_poly.entity_id
_entity_poly.type
_entity_poly.pdbx_seq_one_letter_code
_entity_poly.pdbx_strand_id
1 'polypeptide(L)'
;MAHTSSVKISLYISHFLSTWNSRVFEFGAVLYLATIYPGTLLPMSIYALTRAASAIIFSPVIGRYIDTANRLHVVRLSIVLQRLAVAVSCIVFWSLVADWRWIPVLGSGNLVILAILACVEKLCSIMNLVSIEKDWVVVIAGENEGVLTTLNAQMRRIDLICKLAGPFVIAIIESYSIKVAVLVNLGMNLASVAVEYYAIAKVYSIVPALQDPKTSSPNDNNILLTGEPESLEGGNIRYYDRLINSIKFTLHEFNVYFHHKAFRVSFSNSLLYFTVLSFAGQMVTYLLSAGYNSLHIAIARAFSVTLEISATWFTPFLMSRITPIRTGIWFINWQIMCLVAGVSCFWPVSSKPFVAATGLVAGTILSRVGLWGFDLSVQVIIQKEVEAEIRGSFSSVEAAWQNMFELCAFTSTIIFSKPEQFRWPVMMSLLAVSLAGMLYASFVRLRRGHLLHLPLCIERNLKKMLGDVIGYERIMQSPTNV
;
A
#
# COMPACT_ATOMS: atom_id res chain seq x y z
N MET A 1 27.14 -10.84 12.80
CA MET A 1 25.89 -11.65 12.77
C MET A 1 24.93 -11.29 13.91
N ALA A 2 25.35 -11.23 15.18
CA ALA A 2 24.44 -10.94 16.31
C ALA A 2 23.74 -9.56 16.21
N HIS A 3 24.48 -8.50 15.85
CA HIS A 3 23.91 -7.15 15.64
C HIS A 3 22.84 -7.14 14.53
N THR A 4 23.12 -7.79 13.40
CA THR A 4 22.19 -7.85 12.26
C THR A 4 20.91 -8.63 12.58
N SER A 5 21.01 -9.69 13.39
CA SER A 5 19.84 -10.44 13.86
C SER A 5 18.98 -9.61 14.83
N SER A 6 19.63 -8.91 15.78
CA SER A 6 18.91 -8.07 16.75
C SER A 6 18.19 -6.89 16.10
N VAL A 7 18.78 -6.27 15.07
CA VAL A 7 18.14 -5.23 14.27
C VAL A 7 16.89 -5.75 13.58
N LYS A 8 16.99 -6.88 12.86
CA LYS A 8 15.86 -7.49 12.14
C LYS A 8 14.72 -7.82 13.09
N ILE A 9 14.99 -8.47 14.22
CA ILE A 9 13.97 -8.83 15.20
C ILE A 9 13.28 -7.58 15.75
N SER A 10 14.05 -6.56 16.15
CA SER A 10 13.47 -5.33 16.71
C SER A 10 12.62 -4.58 15.68
N LEU A 11 13.10 -4.50 14.44
CA LEU A 11 12.38 -3.89 13.32
C LEU A 11 11.05 -4.64 13.03
N TYR A 12 11.09 -5.97 12.95
CA TYR A 12 9.90 -6.78 12.71
C TYR A 12 8.91 -6.76 13.87
N ILE A 13 9.37 -6.74 15.12
CA ILE A 13 8.49 -6.59 16.28
C ILE A 13 7.77 -5.24 16.21
N SER A 14 8.50 -4.15 15.94
CA SER A 14 7.88 -2.83 15.82
C SER A 14 6.85 -2.80 14.69
N HIS A 15 7.22 -3.29 13.51
CA HIS A 15 6.33 -3.29 12.36
C HIS A 15 5.09 -4.18 12.59
N PHE A 16 5.27 -5.36 13.17
CA PHE A 16 4.16 -6.24 13.57
C PHE A 16 3.21 -5.54 14.54
N LEU A 17 3.71 -4.92 15.61
CA LEU A 17 2.87 -4.20 16.58
C LEU A 17 2.14 -3.01 15.93
N SER A 18 2.81 -2.27 15.04
CA SER A 18 2.20 -1.18 14.29
C SER A 18 1.04 -1.67 13.42
N THR A 19 1.32 -2.62 12.52
CA THR A 19 0.35 -3.13 11.56
C THR A 19 -0.78 -3.90 12.26
N TRP A 20 -0.46 -4.75 13.25
CA TRP A 20 -1.45 -5.51 14.02
C TRP A 20 -2.48 -4.58 14.66
N ASN A 21 -2.02 -3.61 15.45
CA ASN A 21 -2.92 -2.68 16.13
C ASN A 21 -3.74 -1.84 15.15
N SER A 22 -3.12 -1.34 14.07
CA SER A 22 -3.85 -0.54 13.07
C SER A 22 -4.96 -1.36 12.41
N ARG A 23 -4.71 -2.63 12.06
CA ARG A 23 -5.72 -3.52 11.45
C ARG A 23 -6.82 -3.95 12.42
N VAL A 24 -6.45 -4.29 13.66
CA VAL A 24 -7.41 -4.63 14.72
C VAL A 24 -8.32 -3.44 15.03
N PHE A 25 -7.76 -2.23 15.14
CA PHE A 25 -8.54 -1.02 15.39
C PHE A 25 -9.39 -0.60 14.19
N GLU A 26 -8.84 -0.61 12.98
CA GLU A 26 -9.58 -0.26 11.76
C GLU A 26 -10.84 -1.11 11.60
N PHE A 27 -10.73 -2.44 11.77
CA PHE A 27 -11.88 -3.33 11.70
C PHE A 27 -12.77 -3.24 12.94
N GLY A 28 -12.18 -3.15 14.14
CA GLY A 28 -12.93 -2.99 15.38
C GLY A 28 -13.82 -1.76 15.39
N ALA A 29 -13.32 -0.61 14.95
CA ALA A 29 -14.09 0.64 14.86
C ALA A 29 -15.32 0.51 13.96
N VAL A 30 -15.22 -0.25 12.87
CA VAL A 30 -16.34 -0.57 11.99
C VAL A 30 -17.41 -1.38 12.74
N LEU A 31 -17.01 -2.44 13.45
CA LEU A 31 -17.94 -3.22 14.27
C LEU A 31 -18.60 -2.37 15.36
N TYR A 32 -17.82 -1.55 16.06
CA TYR A 32 -18.33 -0.71 17.15
C TYR A 32 -19.38 0.28 16.63
N LEU A 33 -19.12 0.95 15.50
CA LEU A 33 -20.07 1.87 14.88
C LEU A 33 -21.35 1.15 14.42
N ALA A 34 -21.25 -0.07 13.89
CA ALA A 34 -22.41 -0.85 13.49
C ALA A 34 -23.33 -1.18 14.67
N THR A 35 -22.74 -1.51 15.82
CA THR A 35 -23.49 -1.86 17.04
C THR A 35 -24.03 -0.62 17.75
N ILE A 36 -23.32 0.51 17.74
CA ILE A 36 -23.76 1.77 18.37
C ILE A 36 -24.91 2.43 17.58
N TYR A 37 -24.88 2.37 16.23
CA TYR A 37 -25.89 2.97 15.37
C TYR A 37 -26.64 1.90 14.56
N PRO A 38 -27.48 1.07 15.21
CA PRO A 38 -28.19 0.01 14.52
C PRO A 38 -29.18 0.59 13.49
N GLY A 39 -29.35 -0.10 12.35
CA GLY A 39 -30.34 0.25 11.33
C GLY A 39 -29.93 1.38 10.37
N THR A 40 -28.71 1.92 10.47
CA THR A 40 -28.18 2.90 9.51
C THR A 40 -26.72 2.65 9.18
N LEU A 41 -26.36 2.80 7.90
CA LEU A 41 -24.97 2.73 7.43
C LEU A 41 -24.28 4.12 7.43
N LEU A 42 -25.05 5.19 7.60
CA LEU A 42 -24.57 6.56 7.41
C LEU A 42 -23.34 6.91 8.28
N PRO A 43 -23.31 6.62 9.60
CA PRO A 43 -22.16 6.97 10.44
C PRO A 43 -20.88 6.25 10.01
N MET A 44 -21.01 4.97 9.66
CA MET A 44 -19.90 4.16 9.17
C MET A 44 -19.38 4.66 7.82
N SER A 45 -20.28 5.01 6.90
CA SER A 45 -19.91 5.57 5.59
C SER A 45 -19.21 6.92 5.73
N ILE A 46 -19.69 7.81 6.59
CA ILE A 46 -19.04 9.11 6.85
C ILE A 46 -17.64 8.87 7.43
N TYR A 47 -17.51 8.03 8.45
CA TYR A 47 -16.24 7.69 9.09
C TYR A 47 -15.22 7.14 8.07
N ALA A 48 -15.65 6.20 7.22
CA ALA A 48 -14.79 5.61 6.20
C ALA A 48 -14.40 6.61 5.10
N LEU A 49 -15.36 7.44 4.65
CA LEU A 49 -15.14 8.44 3.62
C LEU A 49 -14.16 9.52 4.08
N THR A 50 -14.32 10.06 5.29
CA THR A 50 -13.43 11.08 5.84
C THR A 50 -12.02 10.54 6.01
N ARG A 51 -11.89 9.30 6.51
CA ARG A 51 -10.61 8.60 6.64
C ARG A 51 -9.91 8.47 5.29
N ALA A 52 -10.62 8.01 4.26
CA ALA A 52 -10.06 7.85 2.90
C ALA A 52 -9.70 9.21 2.27
N ALA A 53 -10.59 10.19 2.33
CA ALA A 53 -10.36 11.53 1.80
C ALA A 53 -9.15 12.21 2.44
N SER A 54 -8.98 12.07 3.77
CA SER A 54 -7.83 12.61 4.47
C SER A 54 -6.51 12.01 3.96
N ALA A 55 -6.46 10.69 3.73
CA ALA A 55 -5.28 10.03 3.20
C ALA A 55 -4.91 10.59 1.82
N ILE A 56 -5.87 10.79 0.92
CA ILE A 56 -5.62 11.33 -0.42
C ILE A 56 -5.10 12.77 -0.35
N ILE A 57 -5.77 13.63 0.43
CA ILE A 57 -5.46 15.07 0.50
C ILE A 57 -4.10 15.33 1.17
N PHE A 58 -3.76 14.58 2.22
CA PHE A 58 -2.59 14.86 3.05
C PHE A 58 -1.36 13.96 2.77
N SER A 59 -1.47 12.91 1.93
CA SER A 59 -0.33 12.04 1.60
C SER A 59 0.92 12.78 1.09
N PRO A 60 0.83 13.79 0.20
CA PRO A 60 2.02 14.53 -0.25
C PRO A 60 2.68 15.34 0.87
N VAL A 61 1.88 15.91 1.77
CA VAL A 61 2.38 16.67 2.93
C VAL A 61 3.14 15.73 3.88
N ILE A 62 2.62 14.53 4.10
CA ILE A 62 3.29 13.49 4.88
C ILE A 62 4.59 13.07 4.21
N GLY A 63 4.60 12.85 2.89
CA GLY A 63 5.80 12.49 2.13
C GLY A 63 6.93 13.50 2.33
N ARG A 64 6.63 14.79 2.18
CA ARG A 64 7.59 15.87 2.44
C ARG A 64 8.11 15.90 3.87
N TYR A 65 7.21 15.73 4.84
CA TYR A 65 7.61 15.73 6.24
C TYR A 65 8.56 14.56 6.54
N ILE A 66 8.30 13.38 5.96
CA ILE A 66 9.18 12.22 6.06
C ILE A 66 10.57 12.53 5.47
N ASP A 67 10.65 13.22 4.33
CA ASP A 67 11.91 13.49 3.63
C ASP A 67 12.76 14.60 4.27
N THR A 68 12.13 15.55 4.98
CA THR A 68 12.84 16.71 5.56
C THR A 68 13.16 16.54 7.05
N ALA A 69 12.34 15.80 7.79
CA ALA A 69 12.51 15.66 9.23
C ALA A 69 13.47 14.52 9.62
N ASN A 70 13.92 14.55 10.88
CA ASN A 70 14.76 13.50 11.43
C ASN A 70 14.01 12.15 11.45
N ARG A 71 14.65 11.10 10.91
CA ARG A 71 14.08 9.75 10.78
C ARG A 71 13.48 9.19 12.07
N LEU A 72 14.19 9.32 13.20
CA LEU A 72 13.71 8.80 14.49
C LEU A 72 12.52 9.61 15.00
N HIS A 73 12.58 10.93 14.85
CA HIS A 73 11.49 11.81 15.28
C HIS A 73 10.20 11.52 14.51
N VAL A 74 10.28 11.35 13.18
CA VAL A 74 9.12 11.02 12.32
C VAL A 74 8.45 9.72 12.78
N VAL A 75 9.21 8.64 12.97
CA VAL A 75 8.67 7.34 13.38
C VAL A 75 8.13 7.38 14.81
N ARG A 76 8.79 8.07 15.75
CA ARG A 76 8.26 8.19 17.12
C ARG A 76 6.98 9.00 17.18
N LEU A 77 6.93 10.10 16.43
CA LEU A 77 5.75 10.96 16.36
C LEU A 77 4.57 10.20 15.77
N SER A 78 4.78 9.43 14.69
CA SER A 78 3.71 8.61 14.10
C SER A 78 3.17 7.59 15.09
N ILE A 79 4.04 6.87 15.80
CA ILE A 79 3.63 5.88 16.81
C ILE A 79 2.82 6.56 17.93
N VAL A 80 3.34 7.62 18.54
CA VAL A 80 2.68 8.27 19.68
C VAL A 80 1.34 8.87 19.29
N LEU A 81 1.29 9.63 18.20
CA LEU A 81 0.03 10.26 17.75
C LEU A 81 -1.02 9.23 17.33
N GLN A 82 -0.61 8.16 16.64
CA GLN A 82 -1.52 7.06 16.28
C GLN A 82 -2.12 6.42 17.53
N ARG A 83 -1.31 6.14 18.54
CA ARG A 83 -1.72 5.44 19.77
C ARG A 83 -2.59 6.32 20.65
N LEU A 84 -2.29 7.61 20.74
CA LEU A 84 -3.16 8.59 21.40
C LEU A 84 -4.52 8.70 20.69
N ALA A 85 -4.53 8.79 19.36
CA ALA A 85 -5.77 8.85 18.59
C ALA A 85 -6.65 7.62 18.81
N VAL A 86 -6.04 6.42 18.82
CA VAL A 86 -6.75 5.16 19.11
C VAL A 86 -7.25 5.11 20.57
N ALA A 87 -6.41 5.48 21.54
CA ALA A 87 -6.80 5.44 22.95
C ALA A 87 -7.99 6.37 23.25
N VAL A 88 -7.96 7.60 22.73
CA VAL A 88 -9.08 8.54 22.83
C VAL A 88 -10.31 7.99 22.12
N SER A 89 -10.16 7.40 20.93
CA SER A 89 -11.26 6.77 20.21
C SER A 89 -11.91 5.64 21.02
N CYS A 90 -11.10 4.78 21.65
CA CYS A 90 -11.59 3.72 22.52
C CYS A 90 -12.35 4.25 23.74
N ILE A 91 -11.89 5.36 24.35
CA ILE A 91 -12.61 6.01 25.46
C ILE A 91 -13.97 6.54 24.97
N VAL A 92 -14.01 7.19 23.81
CA VAL A 92 -15.27 7.66 23.20
C VAL A 92 -16.18 6.48 22.87
N PHE A 93 -15.69 5.41 22.24
CA PHE A 93 -16.46 4.20 21.97
C PHE A 93 -16.99 3.54 23.25
N TRP A 94 -16.17 3.43 24.29
CA TRP A 94 -16.60 2.88 25.58
C TRP A 94 -17.70 3.73 26.20
N SER A 95 -17.58 5.07 26.14
CA SER A 95 -18.61 5.99 26.66
C SER A 95 -19.96 5.83 25.95
N LEU A 96 -19.93 5.62 24.62
CA LEU A 96 -21.12 5.38 23.79
C LEU A 96 -21.75 4.02 24.09
N VAL A 97 -20.94 2.98 24.27
CA VAL A 97 -21.40 1.60 24.54
C VAL A 97 -21.85 1.41 26.00
N ALA A 98 -21.35 2.21 26.93
CA ALA A 98 -21.75 2.17 28.33
C ALA A 98 -23.03 2.97 28.63
N ASP A 99 -23.68 3.53 27.61
CA ASP A 99 -24.87 4.39 27.74
C ASP A 99 -24.67 5.51 28.76
N TRP A 100 -23.48 6.14 28.76
CA TRP A 100 -23.20 7.25 29.66
C TRP A 100 -24.01 8.49 29.24
N ARG A 101 -25.29 8.52 29.64
CA ARG A 101 -26.29 9.57 29.33
C ARG A 101 -26.00 10.96 29.93
N TRP A 102 -24.82 11.17 30.52
CA TRP A 102 -24.51 12.40 31.27
C TRP A 102 -23.98 13.55 30.39
N ILE A 103 -23.90 13.38 29.06
CA ILE A 103 -23.60 14.46 28.10
C ILE A 103 -24.72 14.50 27.04
N PRO A 104 -25.80 15.28 27.26
CA PRO A 104 -27.02 15.22 26.43
C PRO A 104 -26.92 15.84 25.02
N VAL A 105 -25.72 16.24 24.54
CA VAL A 105 -25.59 17.14 23.37
C VAL A 105 -24.77 16.54 22.21
N LEU A 106 -24.20 15.33 22.32
CA LEU A 106 -23.13 14.90 21.40
C LEU A 106 -23.42 13.68 20.51
N GLY A 107 -24.67 13.34 20.17
CA GLY A 107 -24.95 12.26 19.22
C GLY A 107 -24.19 12.43 17.89
N SER A 108 -24.29 13.62 17.28
CA SER A 108 -23.54 13.97 16.06
C SER A 108 -22.09 14.36 16.34
N GLY A 109 -21.79 15.02 17.47
CA GLY A 109 -20.43 15.50 17.75
C GLY A 109 -19.45 14.38 18.15
N ASN A 110 -19.91 13.28 18.77
CA ASN A 110 -19.07 12.10 19.02
C ASN A 110 -18.63 11.46 17.70
N LEU A 111 -19.51 11.40 16.70
CA LEU A 111 -19.16 10.89 15.37
C LEU A 111 -18.12 11.80 14.70
N VAL A 112 -18.25 13.13 14.82
CA VAL A 112 -17.26 14.08 14.28
C VAL A 112 -15.90 13.90 14.97
N ILE A 113 -15.88 13.76 16.29
CA ILE A 113 -14.65 13.49 17.05
C ILE A 113 -14.01 12.18 16.59
N LEU A 114 -14.78 11.10 16.50
CA LEU A 114 -14.31 9.80 16.00
C LEU A 114 -13.78 9.89 14.58
N ALA A 115 -14.44 10.63 13.69
CA ALA A 115 -13.99 10.84 12.32
C ALA A 115 -12.66 11.58 12.26
N ILE A 116 -12.48 12.64 13.06
CA ILE A 116 -11.21 13.39 13.14
C ILE A 116 -10.09 12.49 13.69
N LEU A 117 -10.34 11.75 14.78
CA LEU A 117 -9.35 10.83 15.36
C LEU A 117 -8.97 9.72 14.37
N ALA A 118 -9.93 9.22 13.59
CA ALA A 118 -9.66 8.23 12.55
C ALA A 118 -8.82 8.77 11.40
N CYS A 119 -8.96 10.05 11.06
CA CYS A 119 -8.07 10.71 10.09
C CYS A 119 -6.65 10.77 10.67
N VAL A 120 -6.49 11.23 11.91
CA VAL A 120 -5.17 11.29 12.57
C VAL A 120 -4.52 9.91 12.64
N GLU A 121 -5.24 8.87 13.07
CA GLU A 121 -4.76 7.49 13.11
C GLU A 121 -4.31 7.01 11.72
N LYS A 122 -5.12 7.26 10.68
CA LYS A 122 -4.81 6.84 9.31
C LYS A 122 -3.54 7.51 8.78
N LEU A 123 -3.43 8.81 8.97
CA LEU A 123 -2.28 9.59 8.53
C LEU A 123 -1.00 9.16 9.25
N CYS A 124 -1.06 8.92 10.56
CA CYS A 124 0.08 8.42 11.32
C CYS A 124 0.46 6.99 10.92
N SER A 125 -0.53 6.13 10.66
CA SER A 125 -0.31 4.77 10.13
C SER A 125 0.43 4.79 8.79
N ILE A 126 0.01 5.65 7.85
CA ILE A 126 0.69 5.86 6.57
C ILE A 126 2.12 6.39 6.79
N MET A 127 2.28 7.39 7.67
CA MET A 127 3.59 7.98 7.97
C MET A 127 4.57 6.94 8.53
N ASN A 128 4.12 6.09 9.45
CA ASN A 128 4.91 4.99 10.01
C ASN A 128 5.30 3.99 8.91
N LEU A 129 4.32 3.50 8.14
CA LEU A 129 4.53 2.52 7.08
C LEU A 129 5.55 3.01 6.04
N VAL A 130 5.35 4.22 5.50
CA VAL A 130 6.25 4.77 4.47
C VAL A 130 7.65 5.00 5.04
N SER A 131 7.78 5.52 6.26
CA SER A 131 9.08 5.74 6.90
C SER A 131 9.84 4.43 7.11
N ILE A 132 9.18 3.37 7.56
CA ILE A 132 9.84 2.09 7.83
C ILE A 132 10.12 1.35 6.51
N GLU A 133 9.10 1.11 5.70
CA GLU A 133 9.23 0.22 4.52
C GLU A 133 9.98 0.87 3.37
N LYS A 134 9.81 2.18 3.15
CA LYS A 134 10.37 2.85 1.98
C LYS A 134 11.70 3.53 2.30
N ASP A 135 11.95 3.95 3.54
CA ASP A 135 13.24 4.56 3.93
C ASP A 135 14.11 3.61 4.79
N TRP A 136 13.67 3.24 5.99
CA TRP A 136 14.53 2.52 6.94
C TRP A 136 14.98 1.15 6.43
N VAL A 137 14.08 0.37 5.83
CA VAL A 137 14.42 -0.95 5.26
C VAL A 137 15.52 -0.83 4.20
N VAL A 138 15.51 0.24 3.41
CA VAL A 138 16.52 0.48 2.37
C VAL A 138 17.86 0.86 3.00
N VAL A 139 17.85 1.75 4.00
CA VAL A 139 19.08 2.15 4.72
C VAL A 139 19.70 0.97 5.46
N ILE A 140 18.88 0.12 6.09
CA ILE A 140 19.34 -1.06 6.82
C ILE A 140 19.92 -2.12 5.87
N ALA A 141 19.37 -2.26 4.66
CA ALA A 141 19.90 -3.18 3.66
C ALA A 141 21.20 -2.68 3.03
N GLY A 142 21.38 -1.36 2.93
CA GLY A 142 22.50 -0.74 2.23
C GLY A 142 22.55 -1.22 0.77
N GLU A 143 23.74 -1.60 0.30
CA GLU A 143 23.95 -2.11 -1.06
C GLU A 143 23.56 -3.59 -1.23
N ASN A 144 23.19 -4.30 -0.15
CA ASN A 144 22.92 -5.73 -0.20
C ASN A 144 21.47 -6.02 -0.67
N GLU A 145 21.34 -6.31 -1.96
CA GLU A 145 20.06 -6.60 -2.60
C GLU A 145 19.32 -7.81 -2.01
N GLY A 146 20.06 -8.84 -1.60
CA GLY A 146 19.49 -10.06 -1.00
C GLY A 146 18.87 -9.76 0.37
N VAL A 147 19.52 -8.91 1.16
CA VAL A 147 18.98 -8.44 2.44
C VAL A 147 17.74 -7.58 2.21
N LEU A 148 17.77 -6.63 1.28
CA LEU A 148 16.62 -5.77 0.94
C LEU A 148 15.39 -6.60 0.57
N THR A 149 15.58 -7.57 -0.33
CA THR A 149 14.52 -8.48 -0.78
C THR A 149 13.94 -9.27 0.38
N THR A 150 14.81 -9.78 1.26
CA THR A 150 14.39 -10.54 2.44
C THR A 150 13.63 -9.67 3.43
N LEU A 151 14.09 -8.44 3.71
CA LEU A 151 13.41 -7.51 4.61
C LEU A 151 12.00 -7.19 4.08
N ASN A 152 11.87 -6.77 2.82
CA ASN A 152 10.57 -6.45 2.23
C ASN A 152 9.61 -7.65 2.25
N ALA A 153 10.09 -8.85 1.91
CA ALA A 153 9.25 -10.04 1.91
C ALA A 153 8.75 -10.41 3.31
N GLN A 154 9.54 -10.17 4.35
CA GLN A 154 9.14 -10.43 5.73
C GLN A 154 8.16 -9.36 6.24
N MET A 155 8.36 -8.08 5.90
CA MET A 155 7.38 -7.02 6.18
C MET A 155 6.02 -7.37 5.53
N ARG A 156 6.05 -7.74 4.24
CA ARG A 156 4.85 -8.13 3.52
C ARG A 156 4.12 -9.31 4.14
N ARG A 157 4.87 -10.28 4.67
CA ARG A 157 4.30 -11.44 5.37
C ARG A 157 3.60 -11.02 6.67
N ILE A 158 4.22 -10.13 7.43
CA ILE A 158 3.64 -9.55 8.65
C ILE A 158 2.32 -8.85 8.30
N ASP A 159 2.30 -8.02 7.26
CA ASP A 159 1.10 -7.31 6.81
C ASP A 159 -0.04 -8.26 6.46
N LEU A 160 0.24 -9.29 5.66
CA LEU A 160 -0.76 -10.26 5.22
C LEU A 160 -1.34 -11.07 6.39
N ILE A 161 -0.48 -11.48 7.33
CA ILE A 161 -0.92 -12.16 8.56
C ILE A 161 -1.83 -11.23 9.36
N CYS A 162 -1.43 -9.97 9.59
CA CYS A 162 -2.23 -9.00 10.35
C CYS A 162 -3.56 -8.67 9.65
N LYS A 163 -3.57 -8.58 8.32
CA LYS A 163 -4.75 -8.31 7.50
C LYS A 163 -5.82 -9.39 7.64
N LEU A 164 -5.42 -10.65 7.89
CA LEU A 164 -6.34 -11.76 8.10
C LEU A 164 -6.66 -11.95 9.59
N ALA A 165 -5.63 -12.11 10.42
CA ALA A 165 -5.78 -12.50 11.81
C ALA A 165 -6.31 -11.36 12.69
N GLY A 166 -5.96 -10.10 12.42
CA GLY A 166 -6.40 -8.94 13.20
C GLY A 166 -7.93 -8.80 13.21
N PRO A 167 -8.58 -8.63 12.05
CA PRO A 167 -10.05 -8.58 11.94
C PRO A 167 -10.75 -9.81 12.53
N PHE A 168 -10.18 -11.00 12.36
CA PHE A 168 -10.74 -12.24 12.88
C PHE A 168 -10.74 -12.28 14.42
N VAL A 169 -9.61 -11.96 15.05
CA VAL A 169 -9.49 -11.96 16.51
C VAL A 169 -10.43 -10.95 17.14
N ILE A 170 -10.50 -9.73 16.61
CA ILE A 170 -11.37 -8.71 17.21
C ILE A 170 -12.86 -9.02 17.02
N ALA A 171 -13.25 -9.63 15.90
CA ALA A 171 -14.62 -10.07 15.67
C ALA A 171 -15.08 -11.12 16.68
N ILE A 172 -14.22 -12.08 17.03
CA ILE A 172 -14.53 -13.09 18.06
C ILE A 172 -14.74 -12.43 19.43
N ILE A 173 -13.85 -11.50 19.80
CA ILE A 173 -13.94 -10.80 21.09
C ILE A 173 -15.19 -9.92 21.14
N GLU A 174 -15.50 -9.22 20.04
CA GLU A 174 -16.70 -8.39 19.92
C GLU A 174 -17.98 -9.23 19.99
N SER A 175 -18.00 -10.40 19.36
CA SER A 175 -19.12 -11.35 19.43
C SER A 175 -19.41 -11.82 20.86
N TYR A 176 -18.38 -11.88 21.72
CA TYR A 176 -18.58 -12.16 23.15
C TYR A 176 -19.08 -10.93 23.90
N SER A 177 -18.41 -9.78 23.73
CA SER A 177 -18.84 -8.51 24.31
C SER A 177 -18.15 -7.33 23.63
N ILE A 178 -18.93 -6.40 23.09
CA ILE A 178 -18.42 -5.15 22.52
C ILE A 178 -17.62 -4.32 23.54
N LYS A 179 -18.02 -4.31 24.82
CA LYS A 179 -17.27 -3.63 25.90
C LYS A 179 -15.87 -4.23 26.03
N VAL A 180 -15.80 -5.56 26.14
CA VAL A 180 -14.50 -6.26 26.23
C VAL A 180 -13.65 -6.00 24.98
N ALA A 181 -14.24 -5.99 23.78
CA ALA A 181 -13.51 -5.70 22.56
C ALA A 181 -12.88 -4.30 22.55
N VAL A 182 -13.61 -3.27 22.96
CA VAL A 182 -13.09 -1.89 23.08
C VAL A 182 -11.97 -1.83 24.12
N LEU A 183 -12.13 -2.49 25.28
CA LEU A 183 -11.12 -2.49 26.35
C LEU A 183 -9.85 -3.26 25.96
N VAL A 184 -9.98 -4.39 25.27
CA VAL A 184 -8.85 -5.15 24.73
C VAL A 184 -8.08 -4.28 23.72
N ASN A 185 -8.78 -3.56 22.86
CA ASN A 185 -8.15 -2.68 21.88
C ASN A 185 -7.38 -1.53 22.56
N LEU A 186 -7.97 -0.91 23.58
CA LEU A 186 -7.32 0.10 24.41
C LEU A 186 -6.06 -0.46 25.10
N GLY A 187 -6.21 -1.59 25.80
CA GLY A 187 -5.11 -2.22 26.54
C GLY A 187 -3.95 -2.64 25.63
N MET A 188 -4.27 -3.22 24.47
CA MET A 188 -3.26 -3.63 23.48
C MET A 188 -2.49 -2.43 22.91
N ASN A 189 -3.19 -1.33 22.58
CA ASN A 189 -2.54 -0.13 22.09
C ASN A 189 -1.61 0.48 23.15
N LEU A 190 -2.07 0.61 24.41
CA LEU A 190 -1.25 1.14 25.50
C LEU A 190 -0.03 0.26 25.80
N ALA A 191 -0.20 -1.06 25.85
CA ALA A 191 0.90 -2.00 26.13
C ALA A 191 1.94 -2.01 25.00
N SER A 192 1.50 -1.92 23.75
CA SER A 192 2.39 -1.99 22.58
C SER A 192 3.27 -0.74 22.39
N VAL A 193 2.85 0.45 22.85
CA VAL A 193 3.62 1.71 22.72
C VAL A 193 5.03 1.56 23.27
N ALA A 194 5.17 1.06 24.50
CA ALA A 194 6.47 0.99 25.16
C ALA A 194 7.42 0.04 24.40
N VAL A 195 6.90 -1.11 23.98
CA VAL A 195 7.67 -2.11 23.22
C VAL A 195 8.08 -1.57 21.86
N GLU A 196 7.14 -0.97 21.12
CA GLU A 196 7.39 -0.41 19.79
C GLU A 196 8.38 0.76 19.83
N TYR A 197 8.21 1.67 20.79
CA TYR A 197 9.08 2.83 20.98
C TYR A 197 10.51 2.43 21.31
N TYR A 198 10.68 1.43 22.18
CA TYR A 198 12.01 0.88 22.51
C TYR A 198 12.62 0.12 21.33
N ALA A 199 11.84 -0.70 20.63
CA ALA A 199 12.32 -1.48 19.49
C ALA A 199 12.87 -0.57 18.36
N ILE A 200 12.15 0.50 18.02
CA ILE A 200 12.60 1.50 17.02
C ILE A 200 13.83 2.26 17.50
N ALA A 201 13.86 2.67 18.79
CA ALA A 201 15.02 3.35 19.36
C ALA A 201 16.27 2.47 19.26
N LYS A 202 16.14 1.18 19.55
CA LYS A 202 17.22 0.19 19.46
C LYS A 202 17.70 -0.01 18.02
N VAL A 203 16.79 -0.08 17.04
CA VAL A 203 17.18 -0.16 15.62
C VAL A 203 17.99 1.07 15.22
N TYR A 204 17.51 2.27 15.59
CA TYR A 204 18.17 3.53 15.28
C TYR A 204 19.56 3.65 15.92
N SER A 205 19.73 3.20 17.17
CA SER A 205 21.03 3.24 17.84
C SER A 205 22.04 2.25 17.26
N ILE A 206 21.59 1.10 16.73
CA ILE A 206 22.47 0.06 16.19
C ILE A 206 22.90 0.34 14.75
N VAL A 207 22.13 1.14 13.99
CA VAL A 207 22.41 1.44 12.57
C VAL A 207 22.78 2.92 12.40
N PRO A 208 24.08 3.29 12.43
CA PRO A 208 24.52 4.67 12.32
C PRO A 208 24.05 5.38 11.06
N ALA A 209 23.91 4.66 9.94
CA ALA A 209 23.43 5.22 8.67
C ALA A 209 22.00 5.80 8.74
N LEU A 210 21.20 5.40 9.74
CA LEU A 210 19.88 6.03 9.99
C LEU A 210 20.01 7.40 10.66
N GLN A 211 21.14 7.70 11.28
CA GLN A 211 21.40 8.93 12.01
C GLN A 211 21.92 10.05 11.11
N ASP A 212 22.41 9.68 9.92
CA ASP A 212 22.82 10.64 8.91
C ASP A 212 21.64 11.53 8.51
N PRO A 213 21.81 12.88 8.53
CA PRO A 213 20.78 13.79 8.09
C PRO A 213 20.49 13.55 6.61
N LYS A 214 19.20 13.61 6.23
CA LYS A 214 18.80 13.57 4.84
C LYS A 214 19.36 14.83 4.16
N THR A 215 20.22 14.69 3.15
CA THR A 215 20.72 15.83 2.39
C THR A 215 19.54 16.51 1.70
N SER A 216 19.20 17.71 2.15
CA SER A 216 18.32 18.59 1.39
C SER A 216 19.06 18.99 0.13
N SER A 217 18.43 18.84 -1.04
CA SER A 217 19.01 19.31 -2.30
C SER A 217 19.44 20.78 -2.16
N PRO A 218 20.63 21.20 -2.63
CA PRO A 218 21.09 22.59 -2.54
C PRO A 218 20.15 23.60 -3.20
N ASN A 219 19.21 23.14 -4.02
CA ASN A 219 18.27 23.98 -4.76
C ASN A 219 17.04 24.45 -3.97
N ASP A 220 16.74 23.89 -2.79
CA ASP A 220 15.61 24.37 -1.98
C ASP A 220 15.90 25.70 -1.25
N ASN A 221 17.18 26.08 -1.11
CA ASN A 221 17.56 27.34 -0.47
C ASN A 221 17.52 28.56 -1.42
N ASN A 222 17.41 28.36 -2.73
CA ASN A 222 17.41 29.46 -3.70
C ASN A 222 16.05 30.12 -3.93
N ILE A 223 14.97 29.62 -3.34
CA ILE A 223 13.63 30.21 -3.48
C ILE A 223 13.28 31.15 -2.30
N LEU A 224 14.10 31.21 -1.23
CA LEU A 224 13.80 32.00 -0.02
C LEU A 224 14.71 33.21 0.25
N LEU A 225 15.62 33.59 -0.64
CA LEU A 225 16.54 34.73 -0.43
C LEU A 225 16.50 35.81 -1.53
N THR A 226 15.32 36.12 -2.08
CA THR A 226 15.11 37.39 -2.77
C THR A 226 13.81 38.03 -2.31
N GLY A 227 13.90 38.86 -1.28
CA GLY A 227 12.79 39.67 -0.79
C GLY A 227 13.27 40.58 0.33
N GLU A 228 13.55 41.83 0.01
CA GLU A 228 13.81 42.92 0.94
C GLU A 228 12.65 43.11 1.94
N PRO A 229 12.89 43.72 3.12
CA PRO A 229 11.89 43.79 4.17
C PRO A 229 10.96 44.98 3.94
N GLU A 230 9.73 44.75 3.48
CA GLU A 230 8.68 45.77 3.50
C GLU A 230 7.44 45.34 4.32
N SER A 231 7.27 46.09 5.41
CA SER A 231 6.03 46.53 6.07
C SER A 231 4.80 45.61 6.17
N LEU A 232 4.53 45.26 7.43
CA LEU A 232 3.24 45.13 8.11
C LEU A 232 1.98 45.63 7.36
N GLU A 233 1.34 44.78 6.55
CA GLU A 233 -0.13 44.70 6.36
C GLU A 233 -0.47 43.61 5.31
N GLY A 234 -1.09 42.49 5.70
CA GLY A 234 -1.51 41.48 4.71
C GLY A 234 -1.73 40.04 5.20
N GLY A 235 -2.63 39.83 6.17
CA GLY A 235 -2.94 38.49 6.70
C GLY A 235 -3.55 37.53 5.67
N ASN A 236 -4.33 38.04 4.70
CA ASN A 236 -5.03 37.22 3.70
C ASN A 236 -4.18 36.89 2.47
N ILE A 237 -3.29 37.79 2.04
CA ILE A 237 -2.41 37.58 0.87
C ILE A 237 -1.44 36.42 1.15
N ARG A 238 -0.92 36.33 2.39
CA ARG A 238 -0.05 35.24 2.87
C ARG A 238 -0.70 33.84 2.88
N TYR A 239 -2.02 33.73 2.85
CA TYR A 239 -2.71 32.43 2.80
C TYR A 239 -2.84 31.94 1.35
N TYR A 240 -3.26 32.82 0.43
CA TYR A 240 -3.33 32.50 -1.00
C TYR A 240 -1.95 32.18 -1.57
N ASP A 241 -0.91 32.93 -1.19
CA ASP A 241 0.46 32.62 -1.62
C ASP A 241 0.94 31.26 -1.09
N ARG A 242 0.60 30.90 0.16
CA ARG A 242 0.92 29.58 0.71
C ARG A 242 0.17 28.45 0.02
N LEU A 243 -1.10 28.66 -0.36
CA LEU A 243 -1.89 27.67 -1.09
C LEU A 243 -1.37 27.48 -2.52
N ILE A 244 -1.10 28.58 -3.24
CA ILE A 244 -0.56 28.56 -4.60
C ILE A 244 0.83 27.93 -4.61
N ASN A 245 1.69 28.26 -3.64
CA ASN A 245 3.00 27.64 -3.51
C ASN A 245 2.90 26.14 -3.19
N SER A 246 1.90 25.72 -2.40
CA SER A 246 1.66 24.31 -2.15
C SER A 246 1.20 23.57 -3.42
N ILE A 247 0.29 24.16 -4.21
CA ILE A 247 -0.18 23.57 -5.47
C ILE A 247 0.94 23.50 -6.50
N LYS A 248 1.71 24.58 -6.68
CA LYS A 248 2.88 24.61 -7.59
C LYS A 248 3.89 23.54 -7.20
N PHE A 249 4.12 23.36 -5.90
CA PHE A 249 5.01 22.33 -5.41
C PHE A 249 4.47 20.92 -5.67
N THR A 250 3.19 20.65 -5.42
CA THR A 250 2.59 19.35 -5.78
C THR A 250 2.71 19.09 -7.27
N LEU A 251 2.45 20.08 -8.13
CA LEU A 251 2.65 19.94 -9.58
C LEU A 251 4.12 19.63 -9.93
N HIS A 252 5.08 20.20 -9.20
CA HIS A 252 6.49 19.88 -9.34
C HIS A 252 6.80 18.42 -8.96
N GLU A 253 6.28 17.91 -7.86
CA GLU A 253 6.46 16.50 -7.45
C GLU A 253 5.91 15.52 -8.49
N PHE A 254 4.72 15.81 -9.03
CA PHE A 254 4.16 15.03 -10.14
C PHE A 254 5.06 15.10 -11.38
N ASN A 255 5.59 16.28 -11.71
CA ASN A 255 6.51 16.43 -12.84
C ASN A 255 7.80 15.60 -12.66
N VAL A 256 8.39 15.65 -11.47
CA VAL A 256 9.56 14.83 -11.10
C VAL A 256 9.24 13.34 -11.22
N TYR A 257 8.09 12.91 -10.70
CA TYR A 257 7.64 11.53 -10.80
C TYR A 257 7.55 11.04 -12.25
N PHE A 258 6.93 11.82 -13.15
CA PHE A 258 6.74 11.44 -14.55
C PHE A 258 8.05 11.39 -15.36
N HIS A 259 9.02 12.23 -15.03
CA HIS A 259 10.33 12.25 -15.69
C HIS A 259 11.32 11.25 -15.10
N HIS A 260 11.03 10.68 -13.93
CA HIS A 260 11.93 9.73 -13.28
C HIS A 260 11.99 8.38 -14.02
N LYS A 261 13.18 7.78 -14.07
CA LYS A 261 13.45 6.49 -14.75
C LYS A 261 12.58 5.32 -14.24
N ALA A 262 12.18 5.36 -12.97
CA ALA A 262 11.33 4.34 -12.34
C ALA A 262 9.81 4.56 -12.56
N PHE A 263 9.40 5.63 -13.25
CA PHE A 263 8.00 5.97 -13.51
C PHE A 263 7.20 4.77 -14.03
N ARG A 264 7.67 4.12 -15.11
CA ARG A 264 6.93 3.06 -15.79
C ARG A 264 6.65 1.86 -14.88
N VAL A 265 7.59 1.55 -13.99
CA VAL A 265 7.48 0.45 -13.02
C VAL A 265 6.47 0.81 -11.94
N SER A 266 6.62 2.00 -11.35
CA SER A 266 5.73 2.50 -10.28
C SER A 266 4.29 2.69 -10.77
N PHE A 267 4.12 3.25 -11.96
CA PHE A 267 2.80 3.47 -12.55
C PHE A 267 2.14 2.15 -12.96
N SER A 268 2.91 1.17 -13.45
CA SER A 268 2.41 -0.18 -13.72
C SER A 268 1.85 -0.84 -12.45
N ASN A 269 2.56 -0.73 -11.31
CA ASN A 269 2.06 -1.21 -10.03
C ASN A 269 0.81 -0.45 -9.58
N SER A 270 0.79 0.86 -9.77
CA SER A 270 -0.37 1.70 -9.43
C SER A 270 -1.62 1.29 -10.22
N LEU A 271 -1.49 0.96 -11.51
CA LEU A 271 -2.61 0.47 -12.33
C LEU A 271 -3.28 -0.79 -11.76
N LEU A 272 -2.54 -1.65 -11.06
CA LEU A 272 -3.09 -2.89 -10.48
C LEU A 272 -4.10 -2.63 -9.35
N TYR A 273 -4.12 -1.42 -8.79
CA TYR A 273 -5.13 -0.99 -7.82
C TYR A 273 -6.48 -0.70 -8.47
N PHE A 274 -6.54 -0.52 -9.81
CA PHE A 274 -7.81 -0.48 -10.53
C PHE A 274 -8.32 -1.90 -10.74
N THR A 275 -8.86 -2.49 -9.68
CA THR A 275 -9.41 -3.85 -9.74
C THR A 275 -10.60 -4.03 -8.81
N VAL A 276 -11.69 -4.55 -9.36
CA VAL A 276 -12.82 -5.07 -8.56
C VAL A 276 -12.63 -6.55 -8.21
N LEU A 277 -11.60 -7.20 -8.76
CA LEU A 277 -11.31 -8.62 -8.59
C LEU A 277 -10.49 -8.82 -7.33
N SER A 278 -11.10 -8.51 -6.18
CA SER A 278 -10.55 -8.81 -4.86
C SER A 278 -11.63 -9.12 -3.86
N PHE A 279 -11.31 -9.93 -2.83
CA PHE A 279 -12.25 -10.26 -1.75
C PHE A 279 -12.55 -9.07 -0.82
N ALA A 280 -12.59 -7.86 -1.38
CA ALA A 280 -13.09 -6.62 -0.83
C ALA A 280 -14.61 -6.46 -1.13
N GLY A 281 -15.19 -5.33 -0.69
CA GLY A 281 -16.63 -5.11 -0.70
C GLY A 281 -17.31 -5.39 -2.04
N GLN A 282 -16.76 -4.88 -3.15
CA GLN A 282 -17.38 -4.96 -4.48
C GLN A 282 -17.59 -6.41 -4.97
N MET A 283 -16.54 -7.23 -4.96
CA MET A 283 -16.63 -8.63 -5.38
C MET A 283 -17.49 -9.43 -4.40
N VAL A 284 -17.35 -9.19 -3.10
CA VAL A 284 -18.15 -9.87 -2.06
C VAL A 284 -19.64 -9.60 -2.27
N THR A 285 -20.04 -8.36 -2.53
CA THR A 285 -21.42 -7.99 -2.86
C THR A 285 -21.91 -8.70 -4.12
N TYR A 286 -21.08 -8.76 -5.18
CA TYR A 286 -21.42 -9.52 -6.38
C TYR A 286 -21.60 -11.02 -6.09
N LEU A 287 -20.68 -11.64 -5.33
CA LEU A 287 -20.75 -13.07 -5.02
C LEU A 287 -22.01 -13.43 -4.23
N LEU A 288 -22.41 -12.60 -3.26
CA LEU A 288 -23.68 -12.76 -2.54
C LEU A 288 -24.86 -12.74 -3.52
N SER A 289 -24.88 -11.79 -4.47
CA SER A 289 -25.94 -11.71 -5.49
C SER A 289 -25.94 -12.90 -6.46
N ALA A 290 -24.78 -13.54 -6.67
CA ALA A 290 -24.63 -14.74 -7.51
C ALA A 290 -24.99 -16.06 -6.78
N GLY A 291 -25.38 -15.99 -5.49
CA GLY A 291 -25.82 -17.14 -4.69
C GLY A 291 -24.77 -17.71 -3.72
N TYR A 292 -23.66 -17.00 -3.49
CA TYR A 292 -22.72 -17.39 -2.42
C TYR A 292 -23.30 -17.06 -1.04
N ASN A 293 -23.02 -17.91 -0.06
CA ASN A 293 -23.23 -17.57 1.35
C ASN A 293 -21.94 -17.00 1.96
N SER A 294 -22.04 -16.47 3.17
CA SER A 294 -20.90 -15.91 3.91
C SER A 294 -19.78 -16.93 4.15
N LEU A 295 -20.13 -18.22 4.32
CA LEU A 295 -19.17 -19.30 4.55
C LEU A 295 -18.28 -19.55 3.31
N HIS A 296 -18.87 -19.64 2.12
CA HIS A 296 -18.14 -19.81 0.86
C HIS A 296 -17.15 -18.66 0.64
N ILE A 297 -17.57 -17.43 0.93
CA ILE A 297 -16.73 -16.23 0.79
C ILE A 297 -15.58 -16.25 1.80
N ALA A 298 -15.85 -16.64 3.05
CA ALA A 298 -14.82 -16.76 4.08
C ALA A 298 -13.75 -17.81 3.72
N ILE A 299 -14.18 -18.99 3.24
CA ILE A 299 -13.28 -20.05 2.80
C ILE A 299 -12.44 -19.58 1.60
N ALA A 300 -13.06 -18.98 0.58
CA ALA A 300 -12.37 -18.47 -0.60
C ALA A 300 -11.33 -17.39 -0.24
N ARG A 301 -11.67 -16.49 0.69
CA ARG A 301 -10.75 -15.48 1.23
C ARG A 301 -9.58 -16.12 1.98
N ALA A 302 -9.82 -17.15 2.79
CA ALA A 302 -8.76 -17.86 3.49
C ALA A 302 -7.76 -18.51 2.50
N PHE A 303 -8.25 -19.16 1.45
CA PHE A 303 -7.40 -19.69 0.38
C PHE A 303 -6.63 -18.60 -0.37
N SER A 304 -7.28 -17.46 -0.67
CA SER A 304 -6.62 -16.28 -1.25
C SER A 304 -5.43 -15.84 -0.41
N VAL A 305 -5.65 -15.61 0.90
CA VAL A 305 -4.58 -15.13 1.79
C VAL A 305 -3.44 -16.14 1.91
N THR A 306 -3.72 -17.44 1.93
CA THR A 306 -2.66 -18.47 1.93
C THR A 306 -1.76 -18.37 0.69
N LEU A 307 -2.35 -18.13 -0.50
CA LEU A 307 -1.57 -17.89 -1.71
C LEU A 307 -0.87 -16.52 -1.74
N GLU A 308 -1.45 -15.49 -1.13
CA GLU A 308 -0.79 -14.19 -0.95
C GLU A 308 0.47 -14.35 -0.08
N ILE A 309 0.38 -15.11 1.02
CA ILE A 309 1.51 -15.39 1.91
C ILE A 309 2.55 -16.26 1.19
N SER A 310 2.14 -17.24 0.38
CA SER A 310 3.08 -18.10 -0.34
C SER A 310 3.96 -17.32 -1.32
N ALA A 311 3.43 -16.24 -1.90
CA ALA A 311 4.20 -15.33 -2.75
C ALA A 311 5.39 -14.69 -2.00
N THR A 312 5.29 -14.49 -0.69
CA THR A 312 6.38 -13.90 0.13
C THR A 312 7.60 -14.81 0.29
N TRP A 313 7.46 -16.11 0.08
CA TRP A 313 8.60 -17.04 0.04
C TRP A 313 9.04 -17.30 -1.40
N PHE A 314 8.08 -17.48 -2.29
CA PHE A 314 8.36 -17.80 -3.69
C PHE A 314 9.09 -16.66 -4.41
N THR A 315 8.74 -15.42 -4.10
CA THR A 315 9.30 -14.25 -4.78
C THR A 315 10.78 -14.02 -4.47
N PRO A 316 11.25 -13.96 -3.19
CA PRO A 316 12.68 -13.86 -2.90
C PRO A 316 13.49 -15.02 -3.48
N PHE A 317 12.94 -16.24 -3.42
CA PHE A 317 13.58 -17.40 -4.02
C PHE A 317 13.80 -17.18 -5.52
N LEU A 318 12.77 -16.73 -6.25
CA LEU A 318 12.87 -16.48 -7.68
C LEU A 318 13.80 -15.30 -7.99
N MET A 319 13.76 -14.21 -7.21
CA MET A 319 14.64 -13.05 -7.37
C MET A 319 16.11 -13.39 -7.24
N SER A 320 16.46 -14.28 -6.31
CA SER A 320 17.85 -14.73 -6.15
C SER A 320 18.39 -15.51 -7.35
N ARG A 321 17.49 -16.04 -8.20
CA ARG A 321 17.85 -16.81 -9.41
C ARG A 321 17.82 -15.97 -10.69
N ILE A 322 16.82 -15.10 -10.86
CA ILE A 322 16.57 -14.43 -12.14
C ILE A 322 16.53 -12.90 -12.08
N THR A 323 16.89 -12.26 -10.96
CA THR A 323 16.84 -10.80 -10.70
C THR A 323 15.42 -10.22 -10.56
N PRO A 324 15.22 -9.14 -9.77
CA PRO A 324 13.91 -8.52 -9.55
C PRO A 324 13.18 -8.12 -10.84
N ILE A 325 13.90 -7.61 -11.84
CA ILE A 325 13.31 -7.16 -13.11
C ILE A 325 12.65 -8.33 -13.86
N ARG A 326 13.33 -9.49 -13.95
CA ARG A 326 12.76 -10.67 -14.62
C ARG A 326 11.68 -11.34 -13.76
N THR A 327 11.85 -11.34 -12.44
CA THR A 327 10.83 -11.86 -11.54
C THR A 327 9.50 -11.10 -11.72
N GLY A 328 9.55 -9.77 -11.83
CA GLY A 328 8.37 -8.96 -12.12
C GLY A 328 7.66 -9.35 -13.42
N ILE A 329 8.38 -9.56 -14.52
CA ILE A 329 7.73 -9.90 -15.81
C ILE A 329 7.06 -11.28 -15.76
N TRP A 330 7.65 -12.25 -15.04
CA TRP A 330 7.04 -13.56 -14.83
C TRP A 330 5.73 -13.44 -14.05
N PHE A 331 5.76 -12.69 -12.95
CA PHE A 331 4.61 -12.56 -12.07
C PHE A 331 3.45 -11.77 -12.67
N ILE A 332 3.71 -10.71 -13.42
CA ILE A 332 2.63 -9.97 -14.09
C ILE A 332 1.98 -10.79 -15.20
N ASN A 333 2.76 -11.59 -15.96
CA ASN A 333 2.20 -12.50 -16.95
C ASN A 333 1.41 -13.64 -16.32
N TRP A 334 1.88 -14.19 -15.19
CA TRP A 334 1.12 -15.14 -14.39
C TRP A 334 -0.23 -14.56 -13.96
N GLN A 335 -0.23 -13.34 -13.41
CA GLN A 335 -1.44 -12.64 -13.00
C GLN A 335 -2.41 -12.47 -14.19
N ILE A 336 -1.92 -12.00 -15.33
CA ILE A 336 -2.73 -11.83 -16.56
C ILE A 336 -3.32 -13.17 -16.99
N MET A 337 -2.52 -14.24 -17.08
CA MET A 337 -3.00 -15.57 -17.48
C MET A 337 -4.12 -16.08 -16.57
N CYS A 338 -3.96 -15.99 -15.24
CA CYS A 338 -4.98 -16.42 -14.29
C CYS A 338 -6.27 -15.60 -14.41
N LEU A 339 -6.16 -14.28 -14.60
CA LEU A 339 -7.34 -13.42 -14.73
C LEU A 339 -8.03 -13.60 -16.09
N VAL A 340 -7.28 -13.74 -17.19
CA VAL A 340 -7.85 -14.06 -18.51
C VAL A 340 -8.62 -15.37 -18.44
N ALA A 341 -8.05 -16.41 -17.81
CA ALA A 341 -8.74 -17.69 -17.62
C ALA A 341 -10.03 -17.53 -16.79
N GLY A 342 -9.96 -16.83 -15.65
CA GLY A 342 -11.12 -16.59 -14.79
C GLY A 342 -12.23 -15.80 -15.47
N VAL A 343 -11.88 -14.75 -16.22
CA VAL A 343 -12.83 -13.93 -16.99
C VAL A 343 -13.40 -14.70 -18.17
N SER A 344 -12.60 -15.54 -18.83
CA SER A 344 -13.06 -16.40 -19.92
C SER A 344 -14.06 -17.45 -19.45
N CYS A 345 -13.91 -18.00 -18.25
CA CYS A 345 -14.93 -18.85 -17.63
C CYS A 345 -16.18 -18.09 -17.21
N PHE A 346 -16.03 -16.82 -16.83
CA PHE A 346 -17.12 -15.96 -16.38
C PHE A 346 -18.07 -15.54 -17.52
N TRP A 347 -17.51 -15.24 -18.70
CA TRP A 347 -18.25 -14.60 -19.80
C TRP A 347 -19.37 -15.47 -20.44
N PRO A 348 -19.11 -16.72 -20.89
CA PRO A 348 -20.10 -17.53 -21.60
C PRO A 348 -21.13 -18.19 -20.67
N VAL A 349 -20.87 -18.26 -19.36
CA VAL A 349 -21.70 -19.00 -18.38
C VAL A 349 -22.73 -18.10 -17.68
N SER A 350 -23.23 -17.07 -18.39
CA SER A 350 -24.21 -16.13 -17.83
C SER A 350 -25.57 -16.78 -17.46
N SER A 351 -25.84 -18.01 -17.91
CA SER A 351 -27.04 -18.78 -17.54
C SER A 351 -26.94 -19.51 -16.19
N LYS A 352 -25.74 -19.66 -15.62
CA LYS A 352 -25.50 -20.25 -14.29
C LYS A 352 -24.58 -19.32 -13.47
N PRO A 353 -25.12 -18.26 -12.85
CA PRO A 353 -24.34 -17.21 -12.17
C PRO A 353 -23.34 -17.75 -11.14
N PHE A 354 -23.71 -18.80 -10.40
CA PHE A 354 -22.85 -19.43 -9.40
C PHE A 354 -21.59 -20.08 -10.01
N VAL A 355 -21.74 -20.77 -11.15
CA VAL A 355 -20.62 -21.46 -11.83
C VAL A 355 -19.69 -20.43 -12.48
N ALA A 356 -20.26 -19.41 -13.13
CA ALA A 356 -19.50 -18.28 -13.67
C ALA A 356 -18.70 -17.56 -12.56
N ALA A 357 -19.35 -17.26 -11.44
CA ALA A 357 -18.71 -16.66 -10.27
C ALA A 357 -17.59 -17.54 -9.70
N THR A 358 -17.75 -18.87 -9.70
CA THR A 358 -16.71 -19.81 -9.27
C THR A 358 -15.45 -19.71 -10.14
N GLY A 359 -15.61 -19.64 -11.46
CA GLY A 359 -14.49 -19.45 -12.38
C GLY A 359 -13.73 -18.14 -12.11
N LEU A 360 -14.48 -17.06 -11.86
CA LEU A 360 -13.91 -15.76 -11.51
C LEU A 360 -13.17 -15.79 -10.16
N VAL A 361 -13.74 -16.45 -9.15
CA VAL A 361 -13.14 -16.66 -7.82
C VAL A 361 -11.82 -17.43 -7.94
N ALA A 362 -11.80 -18.54 -8.67
CA ALA A 362 -10.61 -19.36 -8.86
C ALA A 362 -9.49 -18.60 -9.57
N GLY A 363 -9.81 -17.91 -10.68
CA GLY A 363 -8.85 -17.06 -11.39
C GLY A 363 -8.30 -15.94 -10.50
N THR A 364 -9.16 -15.31 -9.70
CA THR A 364 -8.77 -14.26 -8.75
C THR A 364 -7.83 -14.79 -7.67
N ILE A 365 -8.12 -15.94 -7.06
CA ILE A 365 -7.27 -16.58 -6.04
C ILE A 365 -5.88 -16.91 -6.61
N LEU A 366 -5.83 -17.58 -7.76
CA LEU A 366 -4.55 -17.98 -8.39
C LEU A 366 -3.72 -16.76 -8.84
N SER A 367 -4.39 -15.69 -9.28
CA SER A 367 -3.73 -14.45 -9.69
C SER A 367 -2.99 -13.74 -8.54
N ARG A 368 -3.32 -14.04 -7.27
CA ARG A 368 -2.70 -13.40 -6.11
C ARG A 368 -1.21 -13.64 -6.00
N VAL A 369 -0.76 -14.84 -6.35
CA VAL A 369 0.68 -15.16 -6.36
C VAL A 369 1.40 -14.22 -7.33
N GLY A 370 0.82 -13.99 -8.50
CA GLY A 370 1.32 -13.05 -9.50
C GLY A 370 1.29 -11.60 -9.00
N LEU A 371 0.15 -11.13 -8.50
CA LEU A 371 0.00 -9.76 -8.01
C LEU A 371 1.05 -9.41 -6.93
N TRP A 372 1.15 -10.23 -5.89
CA TRP A 372 2.03 -9.93 -4.75
C TRP A 372 3.51 -10.16 -5.08
N GLY A 373 3.81 -11.13 -5.94
CA GLY A 373 5.18 -11.31 -6.43
C GLY A 373 5.64 -10.19 -7.35
N PHE A 374 4.74 -9.66 -8.18
CA PHE A 374 4.99 -8.49 -9.00
C PHE A 374 5.22 -7.24 -8.14
N ASP A 375 4.32 -6.96 -7.19
CA ASP A 375 4.42 -5.80 -6.32
C ASP A 375 5.73 -5.79 -5.52
N LEU A 376 6.13 -6.94 -4.94
CA LEU A 376 7.41 -7.06 -4.24
C LEU A 376 8.61 -6.82 -5.18
N SER A 377 8.48 -7.20 -6.45
CA SER A 377 9.50 -6.93 -7.47
C SER A 377 9.60 -5.44 -7.78
N VAL A 378 8.47 -4.78 -7.98
CA VAL A 378 8.41 -3.34 -8.20
C VAL A 378 8.96 -2.58 -7.00
N GLN A 379 8.61 -2.99 -5.77
CA GLN A 379 9.10 -2.35 -4.55
C GLN A 379 10.63 -2.41 -4.46
N VAL A 380 11.24 -3.57 -4.71
CA VAL A 380 12.71 -3.71 -4.70
C VAL A 380 13.35 -2.86 -5.81
N ILE A 381 12.74 -2.78 -6.99
CA ILE A 381 13.25 -1.95 -8.10
C ILE A 381 13.19 -0.47 -7.72
N ILE A 382 12.05 0.02 -7.23
CA ILE A 382 11.85 1.43 -6.86
C ILE A 382 12.79 1.84 -5.72
N GLN A 383 12.90 1.02 -4.67
CA GLN A 383 13.79 1.32 -3.53
C GLN A 383 15.26 1.44 -3.91
N LYS A 384 15.69 0.75 -4.98
CA LYS A 384 17.06 0.86 -5.51
C LYS A 384 17.22 2.02 -6.48
N GLU A 385 16.22 2.25 -7.33
CA GLU A 385 16.34 3.22 -8.41
C GLU A 385 16.08 4.65 -7.93
N VAL A 386 15.26 4.85 -6.90
CA VAL A 386 14.89 6.17 -6.39
C VAL A 386 15.87 6.63 -5.32
N GLU A 387 16.46 7.81 -5.57
CA GLU A 387 17.42 8.47 -4.70
C GLU A 387 16.79 8.80 -3.33
N ALA A 388 17.59 8.74 -2.27
CA ALA A 388 17.10 8.90 -0.90
C ALA A 388 16.44 10.26 -0.64
N GLU A 389 16.87 11.29 -1.36
CA GLU A 389 16.40 12.68 -1.22
C GLU A 389 14.96 12.88 -1.71
N ILE A 390 14.52 12.11 -2.72
CA ILE A 390 13.19 12.23 -3.33
C ILE A 390 12.28 11.02 -3.05
N ARG A 391 12.72 10.08 -2.21
CA ARG A 391 12.07 8.78 -2.05
C ARG A 391 10.69 8.87 -1.38
N GLY A 392 10.53 9.71 -0.37
CA GLY A 392 9.23 9.92 0.28
C GLY A 392 8.26 10.61 -0.66
N SER A 393 8.68 11.67 -1.34
CA SER A 393 7.89 12.38 -2.37
C SER A 393 7.45 11.42 -3.49
N PHE A 394 8.39 10.67 -4.08
CA PHE A 394 8.08 9.66 -5.11
C PHE A 394 7.07 8.61 -4.61
N SER A 395 7.28 8.08 -3.40
CA SER A 395 6.37 7.09 -2.80
C SER A 395 4.98 7.69 -2.48
N SER A 396 4.91 8.97 -2.16
CA SER A 396 3.65 9.68 -1.89
C SER A 396 2.83 9.89 -3.17
N VAL A 397 3.48 10.24 -4.28
CA VAL A 397 2.83 10.34 -5.60
C VAL A 397 2.36 8.97 -6.08
N GLU A 398 3.18 7.93 -5.91
CA GLU A 398 2.76 6.54 -6.17
C GLU A 398 1.50 6.17 -5.37
N ALA A 399 1.48 6.45 -4.06
CA ALA A 399 0.31 6.21 -3.22
C ALA A 399 -0.92 7.01 -3.70
N ALA A 400 -0.74 8.25 -4.17
CA ALA A 400 -1.83 9.04 -4.73
C ALA A 400 -2.44 8.37 -5.98
N TRP A 401 -1.62 7.85 -6.89
CA TRP A 401 -2.08 7.08 -8.06
C TRP A 401 -2.81 5.81 -7.65
N GLN A 402 -2.29 5.05 -6.69
CA GLN A 402 -2.94 3.84 -6.16
C GLN A 402 -4.34 4.14 -5.62
N ASN A 403 -4.48 5.18 -4.78
CA ASN A 403 -5.77 5.61 -4.25
C ASN A 403 -6.72 6.10 -5.36
N MET A 404 -6.22 6.80 -6.37
CA MET A 404 -7.05 7.24 -7.50
C MET A 404 -7.58 6.05 -8.31
N PHE A 405 -6.75 5.05 -8.58
CA PHE A 405 -7.18 3.84 -9.27
C PHE A 405 -8.15 2.99 -8.45
N GLU A 406 -8.00 2.96 -7.12
CA GLU A 406 -8.99 2.38 -6.22
C GLU A 406 -10.34 3.14 -6.28
N LEU A 407 -10.31 4.48 -6.33
CA LEU A 407 -11.50 5.30 -6.53
C LEU A 407 -12.16 5.04 -7.89
N CYS A 408 -11.37 4.83 -8.95
CA CYS A 408 -11.89 4.41 -10.26
C CYS A 408 -12.58 3.05 -10.18
N ALA A 409 -12.03 2.09 -9.41
CA ALA A 409 -12.69 0.81 -9.17
C ALA A 409 -14.05 1.02 -8.49
N PHE A 410 -14.13 1.82 -7.42
CA PHE A 410 -15.40 2.15 -6.75
C PHE A 410 -16.39 2.84 -7.68
N THR A 411 -15.92 3.83 -8.43
CA THR A 411 -16.73 4.58 -9.40
C THR A 411 -17.30 3.65 -10.48
N SER A 412 -16.52 2.68 -10.96
CA SER A 412 -17.00 1.70 -11.94
C SER A 412 -18.20 0.90 -11.42
N THR A 413 -18.20 0.50 -10.16
CA THR A 413 -19.33 -0.23 -9.56
C THR A 413 -20.52 0.65 -9.21
N ILE A 414 -20.32 1.97 -9.07
CA ILE A 414 -21.42 2.93 -8.93
C ILE A 414 -22.13 3.11 -10.27
N ILE A 415 -21.36 3.27 -11.37
CA ILE A 415 -21.91 3.38 -12.73
C ILE A 415 -22.60 2.07 -13.14
N PHE A 416 -21.97 0.93 -12.85
CA PHE A 416 -22.48 -0.41 -13.16
C PHE A 416 -23.01 -1.10 -11.90
N SER A 417 -24.10 -0.56 -11.34
CA SER A 417 -24.62 -0.98 -10.03
C SER A 417 -25.40 -2.29 -10.02
N LYS A 418 -25.91 -2.74 -11.17
CA LYS A 418 -26.67 -4.01 -11.26
C LYS A 418 -25.72 -5.21 -11.34
N PRO A 419 -26.00 -6.34 -10.66
CA PRO A 419 -25.18 -7.56 -10.74
C PRO A 419 -24.91 -8.05 -12.17
N GLU A 420 -25.89 -7.94 -13.06
CA GLU A 420 -25.78 -8.31 -14.49
C GLU A 420 -24.77 -7.44 -15.27
N GLN A 421 -24.49 -6.23 -14.77
CA GLN A 421 -23.54 -5.29 -15.33
C GLN A 421 -22.13 -5.47 -14.76
N PHE A 422 -21.96 -6.29 -13.71
CA PHE A 422 -20.66 -6.50 -13.05
C PHE A 422 -19.56 -7.00 -14.00
N ARG A 423 -19.95 -7.64 -15.11
CA ARG A 423 -19.04 -7.98 -16.22
C ARG A 423 -18.22 -6.80 -16.76
N TRP A 424 -18.74 -5.57 -16.72
CA TRP A 424 -18.02 -4.39 -17.19
C TRP A 424 -16.88 -3.98 -16.24
N PRO A 425 -17.11 -3.80 -14.92
CA PRO A 425 -16.03 -3.63 -13.96
C PRO A 425 -14.97 -4.75 -13.99
N VAL A 426 -15.40 -6.01 -14.20
CA VAL A 426 -14.48 -7.16 -14.36
C VAL A 426 -13.58 -6.98 -15.58
N MET A 427 -14.15 -6.58 -16.72
CA MET A 427 -13.37 -6.29 -17.94
C MET A 427 -12.45 -5.09 -17.78
N MET A 428 -12.89 -4.02 -17.12
CA MET A 428 -12.04 -2.86 -16.80
C MET A 428 -10.84 -3.27 -15.95
N SER A 429 -11.04 -4.17 -14.98
CA SER A 429 -9.96 -4.72 -14.16
C SER A 429 -8.97 -5.54 -15.00
N LEU A 430 -9.46 -6.38 -15.90
CA LEU A 430 -8.60 -7.17 -16.81
C LEU A 430 -7.79 -6.26 -17.75
N LEU A 431 -8.42 -5.20 -18.29
CA LEU A 431 -7.76 -4.20 -19.11
C LEU A 431 -6.68 -3.45 -18.32
N ALA A 432 -6.95 -3.03 -17.08
CA ALA A 432 -5.98 -2.37 -16.22
C ALA A 432 -4.75 -3.26 -15.96
N VAL A 433 -4.95 -4.55 -15.63
CA VAL A 433 -3.84 -5.50 -15.41
C VAL A 433 -3.06 -5.75 -16.71
N SER A 434 -3.74 -5.80 -17.86
CA SER A 434 -3.10 -5.99 -19.16
C SER A 434 -2.27 -4.75 -19.56
N LEU A 435 -2.80 -3.54 -19.34
CA LEU A 435 -2.08 -2.27 -19.52
C LEU A 435 -0.86 -2.19 -18.59
N ALA A 436 -1.01 -2.58 -17.33
CA ALA A 436 0.11 -2.68 -16.39
C ALA A 436 1.20 -3.62 -16.91
N GLY A 437 0.82 -4.80 -17.41
CA GLY A 437 1.74 -5.76 -18.03
C GLY A 437 2.45 -5.23 -19.27
N MET A 438 1.73 -4.53 -20.16
CA MET A 438 2.33 -3.89 -21.34
C MET A 438 3.30 -2.78 -20.95
N LEU A 439 2.94 -1.95 -19.97
CA LEU A 439 3.81 -0.88 -19.48
C LEU A 439 5.07 -1.42 -18.83
N TYR A 440 4.94 -2.48 -18.01
CA TYR A 440 6.09 -3.15 -17.40
C TYR A 440 6.95 -3.87 -18.45
N ALA A 441 6.35 -4.53 -19.44
CA ALA A 441 7.09 -5.13 -20.55
C ALA A 441 7.86 -4.06 -21.35
N SER A 442 7.25 -2.89 -21.59
CA SER A 442 7.94 -1.74 -22.20
C SER A 442 9.14 -1.29 -21.36
N PHE A 443 8.99 -1.19 -20.04
CA PHE A 443 10.10 -0.92 -19.13
C PHE A 443 11.22 -1.98 -19.24
N VAL A 444 10.87 -3.26 -19.21
CA VAL A 444 11.86 -4.36 -19.33
C VAL A 444 12.58 -4.28 -20.67
N ARG A 445 11.87 -4.00 -21.77
CA ARG A 445 12.45 -3.84 -23.10
C ARG A 445 13.41 -2.66 -23.16
N LEU A 446 13.06 -1.52 -22.57
CA LEU A 446 13.96 -0.36 -22.51
C LEU A 446 15.23 -0.65 -21.71
N ARG A 447 15.12 -1.37 -20.59
CA ARG A 447 16.27 -1.70 -19.74
C ARG A 447 17.18 -2.77 -20.33
N ARG A 448 16.63 -3.74 -21.08
CA ARG A 448 17.38 -4.93 -21.53
C ARG A 448 17.61 -5.02 -23.04
N GLY A 449 16.93 -4.20 -23.85
CA GLY A 449 16.92 -4.27 -25.31
C GLY A 449 16.11 -5.43 -25.91
N HIS A 450 15.81 -6.49 -25.14
CA HIS A 450 15.04 -7.67 -25.57
C HIS A 450 14.12 -8.20 -24.47
N LEU A 451 12.98 -8.78 -24.85
CA LEU A 451 12.00 -9.37 -23.92
C LEU A 451 12.26 -10.86 -23.63
N LEU A 452 12.78 -11.60 -24.61
CA LEU A 452 13.11 -13.03 -24.53
C LEU A 452 14.59 -13.23 -24.82
N HIS A 453 15.28 -14.04 -24.01
CA HIS A 453 16.61 -14.56 -24.35
C HIS A 453 16.41 -15.56 -25.49
N LEU A 454 16.62 -15.12 -26.73
CA LEU A 454 16.77 -16.04 -27.85
C LEU A 454 18.12 -16.75 -27.66
N PRO A 455 18.18 -18.09 -27.68
CA PRO A 455 19.46 -18.78 -27.68
C PRO A 455 20.31 -18.29 -28.86
N LEU A 456 21.63 -18.14 -28.65
CA LEU A 456 22.60 -17.58 -29.61
C LEU A 456 22.47 -18.14 -31.03
N CYS A 457 22.01 -19.39 -31.18
CA CYS A 457 21.73 -20.02 -32.47
C CYS A 457 20.63 -19.31 -33.28
N ILE A 458 19.57 -18.83 -32.62
CA ILE A 458 18.46 -18.15 -33.28
C ILE A 458 18.83 -16.68 -33.55
N GLU A 459 19.56 -16.03 -32.65
CA GLU A 459 20.07 -14.66 -32.85
C GLU A 459 21.02 -14.58 -34.08
N ARG A 460 21.88 -15.60 -34.27
CA ARG A 460 22.73 -15.74 -35.47
C ARG A 460 21.92 -15.91 -36.76
N ASN A 461 20.86 -16.71 -36.73
CA ASN A 461 20.00 -16.92 -37.89
C ASN A 461 19.14 -15.68 -38.21
N LEU A 462 18.71 -14.94 -37.19
CA LEU A 462 17.96 -13.69 -37.37
C LEU A 462 18.85 -12.56 -37.92
N LYS A 463 20.08 -12.43 -37.42
CA LYS A 463 21.09 -11.51 -38.00
C LYS A 463 21.44 -11.85 -39.44
N LYS A 464 21.52 -13.14 -39.79
CA LYS A 464 21.70 -13.59 -41.18
C LYS A 464 20.50 -13.25 -42.08
N MET A 465 19.28 -13.23 -41.54
CA MET A 465 18.07 -12.93 -42.32
C MET A 465 17.77 -11.43 -42.45
N LEU A 466 18.10 -10.60 -41.46
CA LEU A 466 17.63 -9.20 -41.40
C LEU A 466 18.64 -8.14 -41.85
N GLY A 467 19.90 -8.50 -42.09
CA GLY A 467 20.93 -7.51 -42.45
C GLY A 467 21.20 -6.50 -41.31
N ASP A 468 22.38 -5.89 -41.33
CA ASP A 468 22.96 -5.13 -40.22
C ASP A 468 22.33 -3.72 -40.01
N VAL A 469 21.00 -3.63 -39.88
CA VAL A 469 20.28 -2.32 -39.84
C VAL A 469 20.08 -1.78 -38.43
N ILE A 470 20.45 -2.50 -37.36
CA ILE A 470 20.18 -2.02 -36.00
C ILE A 470 21.42 -2.15 -35.10
N GLY A 471 22.26 -1.13 -35.15
CA GLY A 471 23.28 -0.88 -34.14
C GLY A 471 22.64 -0.44 -32.83
N TYR A 472 22.66 -1.32 -31.82
CA TYR A 472 22.46 -0.93 -30.42
C TYR A 472 23.78 -1.13 -29.68
N GLU A 473 24.32 -0.04 -29.13
CA GLU A 473 25.45 -0.06 -28.22
C GLU A 473 25.08 -0.85 -26.96
N ARG A 474 25.82 -1.92 -26.73
CA ARG A 474 25.62 -2.87 -25.63
C ARG A 474 26.53 -2.44 -24.48
N ILE A 475 25.99 -1.85 -23.41
CA ILE A 475 26.74 -1.69 -22.17
C ILE A 475 26.94 -3.09 -21.57
N MET A 476 28.16 -3.62 -21.67
CA MET A 476 28.54 -4.88 -21.04
C MET A 476 28.55 -4.69 -19.52
N GLN A 477 27.62 -5.34 -18.81
CA GLN A 477 27.87 -5.72 -17.42
C GLN A 477 28.80 -6.93 -17.44
N SER A 478 30.05 -6.69 -17.08
CA SER A 478 31.04 -7.74 -16.77
C SER A 478 30.50 -8.63 -15.64
N PRO A 479 30.54 -9.97 -15.77
CA PRO A 479 30.51 -10.85 -14.62
C PRO A 479 31.91 -10.84 -13.99
N THR A 480 32.01 -10.35 -12.77
CA THR A 480 33.19 -10.58 -11.93
C THR A 480 33.37 -12.08 -11.74
N ASN A 481 34.49 -12.58 -12.27
CA ASN A 481 35.01 -13.91 -11.99
C ASN A 481 35.69 -13.91 -10.61
N VAL A 482 35.62 -15.08 -9.97
CA VAL A 482 36.21 -15.54 -8.69
C VAL A 482 35.37 -15.29 -7.44
#